data_AF-A0AAN0KPC7-F1
#
_entry.id   AF-A0AAN0KPC7-F1
#
_cell.length_a   1.000
_cell.length_b   1.000
_cell.length_c   1.000
_cell.angle_alpha   90.00
_cell.angle_beta   90.00
_cell.angle_gamma   90.00
#
_symmetry.space_group_name_H-M   'P 1'
#
loop_
_entity.id
_entity.type
_entity.pdbx_description
1 polymer ?
#
loop_
_entity_poly.entity_id
_entity_poly.type
_entity_poly.pdbx_seq_one_letter_code
_entity_poly.pdbx_strand_id
1 'polypeptide(L)'
;MTPSISRKRLSLAAWPTLCAAVLALQGCDVVAPIGSNAVLSDQAIAEKTANYFSSTEAHVQVFGFDRQRESTRYQASFQGNKYNCSIYMNQVRCDPAGQ
;
A
#
# COMPACT_ATOMS: atom_id res chain seq x y z
N MET A 1 -35.05 57.38 7.33
CA MET A 1 -36.21 56.54 7.69
C MET A 1 -36.53 55.64 6.51
N THR A 2 -36.66 54.33 6.71
CA THR A 2 -37.31 53.34 5.81
C THR A 2 -38.83 53.34 6.08
N PRO A 3 -39.71 52.67 5.29
CA PRO A 3 -39.52 51.60 4.27
C PRO A 3 -40.03 52.05 2.85
N SER A 4 -40.58 51.28 1.88
CA SER A 4 -41.09 49.90 1.85
C SER A 4 -41.25 49.25 0.45
N ILE A 5 -40.81 47.98 0.33
CA ILE A 5 -41.50 46.79 -0.22
C ILE A 5 -42.51 46.97 -1.40
N SER A 6 -42.27 46.26 -2.54
CA SER A 6 -43.20 45.18 -3.03
C SER A 6 -42.73 44.30 -4.22
N ARG A 7 -42.29 43.08 -3.91
CA ARG A 7 -42.59 41.75 -4.54
C ARG A 7 -42.96 41.60 -6.04
N LYS A 8 -42.16 40.81 -6.77
CA LYS A 8 -42.49 39.49 -7.43
C LYS A 8 -41.21 38.94 -8.11
N ARG A 9 -40.65 37.76 -7.79
CA ARG A 9 -41.12 36.35 -7.83
C ARG A 9 -41.01 35.64 -9.20
N LEU A 10 -39.80 35.18 -9.52
CA LEU A 10 -39.52 33.79 -9.94
C LEU A 10 -38.51 33.24 -8.90
N SER A 11 -38.56 32.01 -8.35
CA SER A 11 -38.85 30.66 -8.88
C SER A 11 -37.70 30.06 -9.70
N LEU A 12 -37.16 28.87 -9.40
CA LEU A 12 -37.26 28.03 -8.18
C LEU A 12 -36.17 26.93 -8.25
N ALA A 13 -35.52 26.58 -7.12
CA ALA A 13 -34.45 25.57 -7.00
C ALA A 13 -33.15 25.88 -7.79
N ALA A 14 -31.99 25.28 -7.49
CA ALA A 14 -31.69 24.25 -6.49
C ALA A 14 -30.67 24.72 -5.43
N TRP A 15 -30.66 24.03 -4.29
CA TRP A 15 -29.73 24.28 -3.16
C TRP A 15 -28.62 23.21 -3.08
N PRO A 16 -27.53 23.46 -2.32
CA PRO A 16 -26.23 22.85 -2.58
C PRO A 16 -25.89 21.65 -1.68
N THR A 17 -24.79 20.94 -2.00
CA THR A 17 -23.78 20.34 -1.11
C THR A 17 -22.66 19.83 -2.05
N LEU A 18 -21.46 20.42 -2.12
CA LEU A 18 -20.38 20.50 -1.11
C LEU A 18 -19.73 19.14 -0.80
N CYS A 19 -18.77 18.72 -1.63
CA CYS A 19 -17.77 17.71 -1.30
C CYS A 19 -16.41 18.15 -1.88
N ALA A 20 -15.42 18.36 -1.01
CA ALA A 20 -14.05 18.66 -1.39
C ALA A 20 -13.13 17.52 -0.95
N ALA A 21 -12.37 16.93 -1.88
CA ALA A 21 -11.26 16.03 -1.59
C ALA A 21 -10.23 16.09 -2.73
N VAL A 22 -8.98 16.40 -2.38
CA VAL A 22 -7.86 16.55 -3.30
C VAL A 22 -7.47 15.19 -3.88
N LEU A 23 -7.48 15.01 -5.20
CA LEU A 23 -6.87 13.86 -5.86
C LEU A 23 -5.34 14.00 -5.91
N ALA A 24 -4.69 13.76 -4.79
CA ALA A 24 -3.23 13.70 -4.68
C ALA A 24 -2.70 12.30 -5.04
N LEU A 25 -2.95 11.82 -6.27
CA LEU A 25 -2.23 10.66 -6.81
C LEU A 25 -0.87 11.11 -7.38
N GLN A 26 0.10 11.28 -6.49
CA GLN A 26 1.53 11.29 -6.84
C GLN A 26 2.14 10.02 -6.25
N GLY A 27 2.48 9.05 -7.12
CA GLY A 27 2.89 7.72 -6.65
C GLY A 27 2.95 6.61 -7.71
N CYS A 28 3.17 6.95 -8.99
CA CYS A 28 3.55 5.96 -10.01
C CYS A 28 5.06 6.05 -10.25
N ASP A 29 5.84 5.81 -9.20
CA ASP A 29 7.31 5.81 -9.33
C ASP A 29 7.79 4.55 -10.07
N VAL A 30 9.00 4.63 -10.62
CA VAL A 30 9.49 3.81 -11.72
C VAL A 30 9.62 2.34 -11.31
N VAL A 31 9.09 1.42 -12.13
CA VAL A 31 9.34 -0.01 -11.98
C VAL A 31 10.83 -0.29 -12.20
N ALA A 32 11.59 -0.39 -11.11
CA ALA A 32 13.02 -0.63 -11.15
C ALA A 32 13.33 -2.00 -11.80
N PRO A 33 14.31 -2.08 -12.74
CA PRO A 33 14.66 -3.33 -13.39
C PRO A 33 15.45 -4.24 -12.43
N ILE A 34 14.75 -5.19 -11.80
CA ILE A 34 15.32 -6.09 -10.78
C ILE A 34 16.16 -7.20 -11.45
N GLY A 35 17.34 -6.83 -11.93
CA GLY A 35 18.27 -7.73 -12.60
C GLY A 35 19.12 -8.58 -11.64
N SER A 36 19.51 -9.76 -12.13
CA SER A 36 20.45 -10.72 -11.54
C SER A 36 19.92 -11.61 -10.39
N ASN A 37 20.16 -12.92 -10.54
CA ASN A 37 19.83 -13.97 -9.57
C ASN A 37 20.85 -14.01 -8.40
N ALA A 38 21.14 -12.86 -7.80
CA ALA A 38 21.93 -12.80 -6.57
C ALA A 38 21.10 -13.32 -5.38
N VAL A 39 21.75 -13.96 -4.41
CA VAL A 39 21.11 -14.28 -3.13
C VAL A 39 20.65 -12.98 -2.49
N LEU A 40 19.33 -12.81 -2.34
CA LEU A 40 18.78 -11.53 -1.90
C LEU A 40 19.24 -11.18 -0.48
N SER A 41 19.81 -9.98 -0.35
CA SER A 41 20.12 -9.32 0.91
C SER A 41 18.86 -9.15 1.75
N ASP A 42 19.00 -9.20 3.07
CA ASP A 42 17.90 -9.18 4.04
C ASP A 42 17.02 -7.93 3.87
N GLN A 43 17.62 -6.78 3.53
CA GLN A 43 16.91 -5.55 3.15
C GLN A 43 16.10 -5.71 1.85
N ALA A 44 16.68 -6.27 0.79
CA ALA A 44 15.96 -6.52 -0.47
C ALA A 44 14.84 -7.58 -0.32
N ILE A 45 14.85 -8.38 0.75
CA ILE A 45 13.73 -9.25 1.14
C ILE A 45 12.69 -8.44 1.92
N ALA A 46 13.10 -7.58 2.86
CA ALA A 46 12.21 -6.69 3.61
C ALA A 46 11.40 -5.78 2.68
N GLU A 47 12.07 -5.04 1.78
CA GLU A 47 11.48 -4.18 0.75
C GLU A 47 10.42 -4.92 -0.09
N LYS A 48 10.75 -6.09 -0.64
CA LYS A 48 9.82 -6.91 -1.44
C LYS A 48 8.62 -7.38 -0.63
N THR A 49 8.82 -7.70 0.65
CA THR A 49 7.75 -8.15 1.56
C THR A 49 6.84 -7.00 1.97
N ALA A 50 7.41 -5.81 2.19
CA ALA A 50 6.66 -4.58 2.41
C ALA A 50 5.78 -4.24 1.19
N ASN A 51 6.35 -4.31 -0.01
CA ASN A 51 5.61 -4.13 -1.27
C ASN A 51 4.49 -5.18 -1.45
N TYR A 52 4.72 -6.45 -1.10
CA TYR A 52 3.68 -7.50 -1.11
C TYR A 52 2.51 -7.17 -0.19
N PHE A 53 2.78 -6.65 1.02
CA PHE A 53 1.75 -6.21 1.97
C PHE A 53 1.21 -4.80 1.69
N SER A 54 1.59 -4.16 0.56
CA SER A 54 1.23 -2.77 0.23
C SER A 54 1.55 -1.77 1.35
N SER A 55 2.74 -1.93 1.96
CA SER A 55 3.19 -1.25 3.17
C SER A 55 4.66 -0.84 3.05
N THR A 56 5.20 -0.16 4.07
CA THR A 56 6.63 0.19 4.19
C THR A 56 7.40 -0.83 5.06
N GLU A 57 8.72 -0.88 4.89
CA GLU A 57 9.62 -1.75 5.67
C GLU A 57 9.49 -1.51 7.18
N ALA A 58 9.19 -0.28 7.62
CA ALA A 58 8.99 0.08 9.02
C ALA A 58 7.82 -0.68 9.71
N HIS A 59 6.93 -1.30 8.94
CA HIS A 59 5.79 -2.08 9.44
C HIS A 59 5.93 -3.59 9.22
N VAL A 60 7.02 -4.06 8.59
CA VAL A 60 7.26 -5.47 8.23
C VAL A 60 8.60 -5.94 8.79
N GLN A 61 8.57 -6.85 9.76
CA GLN A 61 9.79 -7.45 10.32
C GLN A 61 10.02 -8.83 9.70
N VAL A 62 11.11 -9.00 8.95
CA VAL A 62 11.51 -10.29 8.34
C VAL A 62 12.62 -10.97 9.13
N PHE A 63 12.52 -12.29 9.32
CA PHE A 63 13.46 -13.08 10.12
C PHE A 63 13.44 -14.57 9.75
N GLY A 64 14.43 -15.34 10.21
CA GLY A 64 14.48 -16.80 10.04
C GLY A 64 14.67 -17.26 8.59
N PHE A 65 15.63 -16.65 7.88
CA PHE A 65 15.88 -16.90 6.46
C PHE A 65 16.50 -18.29 6.19
N ASP A 66 15.77 -19.15 5.49
CA ASP A 66 16.25 -20.37 4.85
C ASP A 66 16.52 -20.07 3.36
N ARG A 67 17.80 -20.02 2.99
CA ARG A 67 18.26 -19.57 1.66
C ARG A 67 18.65 -20.77 0.79
N GLN A 68 17.72 -21.21 -0.07
CA GLN A 68 17.95 -22.25 -1.08
C GLN A 68 18.43 -21.63 -2.40
N ARG A 69 18.98 -22.46 -3.29
CA ARG A 69 19.65 -22.03 -4.55
C ARG A 69 18.75 -21.23 -5.51
N GLU A 70 17.44 -21.43 -5.44
CA GLU A 70 16.44 -20.78 -6.31
C GLU A 70 15.32 -20.07 -5.53
N SER A 71 15.30 -20.18 -4.20
CA SER A 71 14.25 -19.61 -3.35
C SER A 71 14.73 -19.29 -1.95
N THR A 72 14.30 -18.15 -1.38
CA THR A 72 14.49 -17.85 0.04
C THR A 72 13.15 -17.99 0.77
N ARG A 73 13.08 -18.85 1.78
CA ARG A 73 11.96 -18.92 2.74
C ARG A 73 12.31 -18.12 3.99
N TYR A 74 11.33 -17.53 4.64
CA TYR A 74 11.51 -16.69 5.83
C TYR A 74 10.17 -16.49 6.54
N GLN A 75 10.21 -16.00 7.78
CA GLN A 75 9.01 -15.51 8.46
C GLN A 75 8.93 -13.99 8.33
N ALA A 76 7.70 -13.47 8.24
CA ALA A 76 7.40 -12.04 8.34
C ALA A 76 6.39 -11.78 9.46
N SER A 77 6.57 -10.69 10.19
CA SER A 77 5.57 -10.12 11.09
C SER A 77 5.03 -8.83 10.48
N PHE A 78 3.71 -8.77 10.28
CA PHE A 78 3.01 -7.60 9.73
C PHE A 78 1.70 -7.39 10.49
N GLN A 79 1.49 -6.17 11.00
CA GLN A 79 0.33 -5.80 11.84
C GLN A 79 0.11 -6.75 13.04
N GLY A 80 1.18 -7.30 13.62
CA GLY A 80 1.13 -8.27 14.72
C GLY A 80 0.84 -9.72 14.32
N ASN A 81 0.44 -9.96 13.06
CA ASN A 81 0.24 -11.30 12.50
C ASN A 81 1.56 -11.86 11.95
N LYS A 82 1.76 -13.17 12.11
CA LYS A 82 2.93 -13.87 11.53
C LYS A 82 2.55 -14.58 10.24
N TYR A 83 3.48 -14.55 9.29
CA TYR A 83 3.36 -15.18 7.98
C TYR A 83 4.60 -16.01 7.68
N ASN A 84 4.39 -17.17 7.05
CA ASN A 84 5.43 -17.95 6.41
C ASN A 84 5.56 -17.44 4.97
N CYS A 85 6.67 -16.80 4.66
CA CYS A 85 6.94 -16.19 3.37
C CYS A 85 7.98 -16.97 2.56
N SER A 86 7.90 -16.83 1.24
CA SER A 86 8.93 -17.28 0.31
C SER A 86 9.08 -16.31 -0.86
N ILE A 87 10.31 -16.18 -1.34
CA ILE A 87 10.62 -15.57 -2.64
C ILE A 87 11.12 -16.66 -3.57
N TYR A 88 10.49 -16.78 -4.74
CA TYR A 88 10.92 -17.64 -5.86
C TYR A 88 10.79 -16.84 -7.16
N MET A 89 11.82 -16.87 -8.02
CA MET A 89 11.85 -16.11 -9.28
C MET A 89 11.40 -14.63 -9.12
N ASN A 90 11.92 -13.96 -8.08
CA ASN A 90 11.59 -12.58 -7.70
C ASN A 90 10.11 -12.30 -7.32
N GLN A 91 9.24 -13.32 -7.22
CA GLN A 91 7.88 -13.20 -6.68
C GLN A 91 7.85 -13.54 -5.18
N VAL A 92 7.23 -12.68 -4.37
CA VAL A 92 6.90 -12.97 -2.96
C VAL A 92 5.58 -13.72 -2.89
N ARG A 93 5.49 -14.72 -2.00
CA ARG A 93 4.23 -15.23 -1.45
C ARG A 93 4.36 -15.37 0.06
N CYS A 94 3.31 -14.99 0.78
CA CYS A 94 3.24 -15.09 2.24
C CYS A 94 1.90 -15.68 2.67
N ASP A 95 1.95 -16.80 3.37
CA ASP A 95 0.80 -17.53 3.91
C ASP A 95 0.71 -17.33 5.43
N PRO A 96 -0.47 -17.21 6.04
CA PRO A 96 -0.63 -17.10 7.50
C PRO A 96 0.07 -18.25 8.24
N ALA A 97 0.90 -17.92 9.24
CA ALA A 97 1.64 -18.92 10.00
C ALA A 97 0.72 -19.64 11.00
N GLY A 98 0.49 -20.94 10.78
CA GLY A 98 -0.39 -21.77 11.62
C GLY A 98 -1.58 -22.42 10.89
N GLN A 99 -1.66 -22.28 9.56
CA GLN A 99 -2.38 -23.22 8.68
C GLN A 99 -1.50 -24.42 8.31
#